data_AF-A0A651FA81-F1
#
_entry.id   AF-A0A651FA81-F1
#
_cell.length_a   1.000
_cell.length_b   1.000
_cell.length_c   1.000
_cell.angle_alpha   90.00
_cell.angle_beta   90.00
_cell.angle_gamma   90.00
#
_symmetry.space_group_name_H-M   'P 1'
#
loop_
_entity.id
_entity.type
_entity.pdbx_description
1 polymer ?
#
loop_
_entity_poly.entity_id
_entity_poly.type
_entity_poly.pdbx_seq_one_letter_code
_entity_poly.pdbx_strand_id
1 'polypeptide(L)'
;MTEEQRKENGEFRYGWCYTDRKNGKEIRRWYRNKDYMRDEPYASAVKTMLDELGLPQPQEGEIFRGSHHDLLFLNSHGVVLRIGPTDVEELIHPAILQPLGWREAPHITIRRGGKDVPLTVAVYPGIELYENYLKQDGRPELAGKLRDILVETGYGTTDIEKKGNTGVIDIPDEDERRAVVEILLDPDDKYNAATPEKSKRKREIFADALKRTGDKSAALALTLRDAFKNAQEIKPFLRAFQLHQPLRNLFARAFAEHNPDKSCLQAFWDACAAAKQAPHPMKMSHWTSVVGEDGRLHVKRVEVTVDRVTLKTPWTEKPEKTLKSQVRKRVLSLFHKSVNTAVSVKKPKR
;
A
#
# COMPACT_ATOMS: atom_id res chain seq x y z
N MET A 1 5.03 32.00 -7.40
CA MET A 1 3.81 31.22 -7.09
C MET A 1 3.69 31.11 -5.59
N THR A 2 2.55 31.50 -5.04
CA THR A 2 2.29 31.46 -3.60
C THR A 2 1.85 30.06 -3.18
N GLU A 3 2.02 29.74 -1.89
CA GLU A 3 1.72 28.44 -1.27
C GLU A 3 0.23 28.04 -1.38
N GLU A 4 -0.64 29.02 -1.61
CA GLU A 4 -2.08 28.84 -1.84
C GLU A 4 -2.39 28.39 -3.28
N GLN A 5 -1.58 28.77 -4.27
CA GLN A 5 -1.74 28.33 -5.67
C GLN A 5 -1.33 26.86 -5.88
N ARG A 6 -0.59 26.27 -4.94
CA ARG A 6 -0.22 24.83 -4.94
C ARG A 6 -1.28 23.91 -4.33
N LYS A 7 -2.34 24.45 -3.72
CA LYS A 7 -3.36 23.65 -3.03
C LYS A 7 -4.47 23.13 -3.93
N GLU A 8 -4.67 23.70 -5.12
CA GLU A 8 -5.85 23.42 -5.95
C GLU A 8 -5.58 22.60 -7.23
N ASN A 9 -4.31 22.39 -7.61
CA ASN A 9 -3.92 21.44 -8.66
C ASN A 9 -3.17 20.28 -8.01
N GLY A 10 -3.49 19.04 -8.39
CA GLY A 10 -2.95 17.78 -7.84
C GLY A 10 -1.43 17.60 -7.97
N GLU A 11 -0.64 18.44 -7.30
CA GLU A 11 0.81 18.36 -7.29
C GLU A 11 1.25 17.16 -6.44
N PHE A 12 2.14 16.33 -6.99
CA PHE A 12 2.74 15.23 -6.27
C PHE A 12 3.49 15.75 -5.04
N ARG A 13 3.14 15.21 -3.87
CA ARG A 13 3.75 15.60 -2.59
C ARG A 13 4.24 14.36 -1.87
N TYR A 14 5.55 14.23 -1.79
CA TYR A 14 6.15 13.23 -0.93
C TYR A 14 5.95 13.59 0.55
N GLY A 15 5.86 12.56 1.35
CA GLY A 15 5.65 12.58 2.77
C GLY A 15 6.90 12.22 3.53
N TRP A 16 6.97 12.73 4.75
CA TRP A 16 7.95 12.29 5.71
C TRP A 16 7.40 11.05 6.42
N CYS A 17 8.24 10.05 6.61
CA CYS A 17 7.91 8.89 7.41
C CYS A 17 8.55 8.98 8.78
N TYR A 18 7.73 8.90 9.82
CA TYR A 18 8.19 8.92 11.22
C TYR A 18 8.41 7.51 11.79
N THR A 19 8.16 6.47 11.01
CA THR A 19 8.33 5.10 11.50
C THR A 19 9.81 4.81 11.71
N ASP A 20 10.16 4.40 12.93
CA ASP A 20 11.51 4.05 13.41
C ASP A 20 12.38 5.19 13.99
N ARG A 21 11.84 6.40 14.23
CA ARG A 21 12.59 7.54 14.84
C ARG A 21 13.91 7.90 14.14
N LYS A 22 14.06 7.50 12.87
CA LYS A 22 15.25 7.76 12.06
C LYS A 22 15.13 9.07 11.30
N ASN A 23 16.28 9.63 10.94
CA ASN A 23 16.36 10.80 10.06
C ASN A 23 16.20 10.45 8.56
N GLY A 24 16.04 9.16 8.20
CA GLY A 24 15.93 8.68 6.81
C GLY A 24 17.24 8.64 6.01
N LYS A 25 18.36 9.10 6.59
CA LYS A 25 19.63 9.32 5.88
C LYS A 25 20.59 8.14 5.92
N GLU A 26 20.42 7.23 6.88
CA GLU A 26 21.38 6.16 7.13
C GLU A 26 20.96 4.82 6.51
N ILE A 27 21.82 4.27 5.64
CA ILE A 27 21.72 2.86 5.22
C ILE A 27 22.19 1.96 6.35
N ARG A 28 21.42 0.91 6.66
CA ARG A 28 21.90 -0.13 7.60
C ARG A 28 22.88 -1.05 6.87
N ARG A 29 24.17 -0.72 6.93
CA ARG A 29 25.25 -1.45 6.23
C ARG A 29 25.28 -2.96 6.50
N TRP A 30 24.79 -3.39 7.68
CA TRP A 30 24.65 -4.81 8.04
C TRP A 30 23.59 -5.57 7.23
N TYR A 31 22.59 -4.86 6.70
CA TYR A 31 21.49 -5.45 5.92
C TYR A 31 21.59 -5.16 4.42
N ARG A 32 22.19 -4.03 4.06
CA ARG A 32 22.35 -3.58 2.67
C ARG A 32 23.57 -2.67 2.54
N ASN A 33 24.38 -2.91 1.51
CA ASN A 33 25.57 -2.13 1.18
C ASN A 33 25.39 -1.21 -0.05
N LYS A 34 24.19 -1.17 -0.63
CA LYS A 34 23.82 -0.38 -1.81
C LYS A 34 22.75 0.65 -1.45
N ASP A 35 22.92 1.88 -1.86
CA ASP A 35 21.89 2.92 -1.81
C ASP A 35 21.24 3.05 -3.19
N TYR A 36 19.98 2.62 -3.34
CA TYR A 36 19.35 2.56 -4.67
C TYR A 36 19.03 3.93 -5.26
N MET A 37 19.01 4.98 -4.42
CA MET A 37 18.72 6.35 -4.83
C MET A 37 19.99 7.17 -5.07
N ARG A 38 21.18 6.63 -4.75
CA ARG A 38 22.46 7.36 -4.83
C ARG A 38 23.55 6.62 -5.60
N ASP A 39 23.67 5.32 -5.43
CA ASP A 39 24.78 4.55 -5.98
C ASP A 39 24.45 4.12 -7.43
N GLU A 40 25.40 4.28 -8.36
CA GLU A 40 25.23 3.79 -9.73
C GLU A 40 25.51 2.28 -9.83
N PRO A 41 24.84 1.55 -10.76
CA PRO A 41 23.87 2.02 -11.77
C PRO A 41 22.42 2.15 -11.26
N TYR A 42 22.18 1.91 -9.97
CA TYR A 42 20.82 1.82 -9.40
C TYR A 42 20.09 3.16 -9.47
N ALA A 43 20.77 4.25 -9.09
CA ALA A 43 20.19 5.59 -9.06
C ALA A 43 19.63 6.03 -10.42
N SER A 44 20.40 5.83 -11.50
CA SER A 44 19.96 6.16 -12.86
C SER A 44 18.73 5.34 -13.31
N ALA A 45 18.68 4.06 -12.96
CA ALA A 45 17.52 3.23 -13.28
C ALA A 45 16.28 3.59 -12.46
N VAL A 46 16.43 3.90 -11.17
CA VAL A 46 15.32 4.36 -10.34
C VAL A 46 14.78 5.69 -10.86
N LYS A 47 15.67 6.64 -11.18
CA LYS A 47 15.28 7.93 -11.78
C LYS A 47 14.41 7.71 -13.02
N THR A 48 14.86 6.85 -13.92
CA THR A 48 14.13 6.51 -15.15
C THR A 48 12.74 5.94 -14.84
N MET A 49 12.64 4.98 -13.92
CA MET A 49 11.35 4.39 -13.55
C MET A 49 10.41 5.41 -12.87
N LEU A 50 10.93 6.36 -12.09
CA LEU A 50 10.12 7.45 -11.52
C LEU A 50 9.63 8.42 -12.60
N ASP A 51 10.49 8.75 -13.57
CA ASP A 51 10.13 9.60 -14.71
C ASP A 51 9.04 8.93 -15.59
N GLU A 52 9.15 7.62 -15.83
CA GLU A 52 8.12 6.82 -16.53
C GLU A 52 6.79 6.78 -15.76
N LEU A 53 6.84 6.83 -14.43
CA LEU A 53 5.66 6.95 -13.57
C LEU A 53 5.09 8.39 -13.54
N GLY A 54 5.73 9.35 -14.20
CA GLY A 54 5.33 10.75 -14.20
C GLY A 54 5.53 11.43 -12.84
N LEU A 55 6.39 10.87 -11.99
CA LEU A 55 6.63 11.36 -10.64
C LEU A 55 7.81 12.33 -10.60
N PRO A 56 7.73 13.41 -9.80
CA PRO A 56 8.91 14.24 -9.56
C PRO A 56 9.97 13.45 -8.81
N GLN A 57 11.24 13.81 -9.00
CA GLN A 57 12.34 13.21 -8.24
C GLN A 57 12.25 13.64 -6.77
N PRO A 58 12.35 12.70 -5.81
CA PRO A 58 12.27 13.03 -4.38
C PRO A 58 13.52 13.78 -3.91
N GLN A 59 13.34 14.65 -2.94
CA GLN A 59 14.45 15.28 -2.23
C GLN A 59 15.04 14.33 -1.19
N GLU A 60 16.29 14.58 -0.77
CA GLU A 60 17.01 13.74 0.21
C GLU A 60 16.23 13.53 1.53
N GLY A 61 15.43 14.50 1.96
CA GLY A 61 14.59 14.40 3.17
C GLY A 61 13.27 13.62 2.98
N GLU A 62 12.92 13.29 1.75
CA GLU A 62 11.69 12.60 1.37
C GLU A 62 11.92 11.10 1.11
N ILE A 63 13.20 10.67 1.15
CA ILE A 63 13.62 9.29 0.95
C ILE A 63 13.77 8.63 2.32
N PHE A 64 13.00 7.57 2.57
CA PHE A 64 13.21 6.73 3.74
C PHE A 64 14.07 5.52 3.38
N ARG A 65 15.31 5.50 3.85
CA ARG A 65 16.23 4.38 3.64
C ARG A 65 15.95 3.24 4.61
N GLY A 66 15.25 2.20 4.13
CA GLY A 66 14.94 1.00 4.88
C GLY A 66 16.09 -0.01 4.92
N SER A 67 15.81 -1.17 5.53
CA SER A 67 16.79 -2.26 5.67
C SER A 67 17.13 -2.92 4.32
N HIS A 68 16.11 -3.15 3.48
CA HIS A 68 16.26 -3.80 2.18
C HIS A 68 15.71 -2.98 1.01
N HIS A 69 14.87 -1.98 1.29
CA HIS A 69 14.22 -1.15 0.29
C HIS A 69 14.25 0.31 0.74
N ASP A 70 14.27 1.22 -0.22
CA ASP A 70 13.95 2.62 0.01
C ASP A 70 12.44 2.81 -0.16
N LEU A 71 11.86 3.68 0.67
CA LEU A 71 10.43 3.98 0.65
C LEU A 71 10.20 5.45 0.33
N LEU A 72 9.31 5.73 -0.62
CA LEU A 72 8.79 7.07 -0.89
C LEU A 72 7.30 7.10 -0.57
N PHE A 73 6.89 7.99 0.31
CA PHE A 73 5.51 8.09 0.74
C PHE A 73 4.81 9.16 -0.09
N LEU A 74 3.88 8.80 -0.96
CA LEU A 74 3.20 9.77 -1.80
C LEU A 74 1.91 10.25 -1.13
N ASN A 75 2.05 11.19 -0.20
CA ASN A 75 0.98 11.69 0.66
C ASN A 75 -0.20 12.25 -0.11
N SER A 76 0.03 12.87 -1.27
CA SER A 76 -1.08 13.40 -2.08
C SER A 76 -1.98 12.29 -2.63
N HIS A 77 -1.48 11.06 -2.76
CA HIS A 77 -2.16 9.96 -3.44
C HIS A 77 -2.45 8.75 -2.54
N GLY A 78 -2.01 8.77 -1.28
CA GLY A 78 -2.26 7.65 -0.36
C GLY A 78 -1.55 6.35 -0.75
N VAL A 79 -0.40 6.44 -1.43
CA VAL A 79 0.40 5.27 -1.85
C VAL A 79 1.82 5.34 -1.31
N VAL A 80 2.49 4.19 -1.28
CA VAL A 80 3.91 4.06 -0.94
C VAL A 80 4.65 3.44 -2.10
N LEU A 81 5.74 4.06 -2.55
CA LEU A 81 6.67 3.43 -3.48
C LEU A 81 7.71 2.66 -2.68
N ARG A 82 7.92 1.40 -3.05
CA ARG A 82 8.96 0.52 -2.54
C ARG A 82 10.01 0.33 -3.62
N ILE A 83 11.26 0.66 -3.30
CA ILE A 83 12.38 0.68 -4.25
C ILE A 83 13.45 -0.31 -3.79
N GLY A 84 13.75 -1.31 -4.59
CA GLY A 84 14.73 -2.34 -4.26
C GLY A 84 14.39 -3.72 -4.85
N PRO A 85 15.13 -4.77 -4.47
CA PRO A 85 14.91 -6.13 -4.94
C PRO A 85 13.59 -6.70 -4.41
N THR A 86 12.59 -6.82 -5.28
CA THR A 86 11.26 -7.34 -4.93
C THR A 86 10.90 -8.49 -5.86
N ASP A 87 10.84 -9.72 -5.34
CA ASP A 87 10.32 -10.88 -6.08
C ASP A 87 8.81 -10.92 -5.90
N VAL A 88 8.08 -10.14 -6.70
CA VAL A 88 6.61 -10.02 -6.58
C VAL A 88 5.94 -11.39 -6.73
N GLU A 89 6.47 -12.27 -7.59
CA GLU A 89 5.91 -13.60 -7.84
C GLU A 89 6.02 -14.52 -6.60
N GLU A 90 7.11 -14.42 -5.83
CA GLU A 90 7.25 -15.13 -4.57
C GLU A 90 6.27 -14.60 -3.50
N LEU A 91 6.01 -13.30 -3.52
CA LEU A 91 5.16 -12.60 -2.55
C LEU A 91 3.65 -12.65 -2.86
N ILE A 92 3.22 -13.33 -3.94
CA ILE A 92 1.80 -13.50 -4.28
C ILE A 92 1.10 -14.28 -3.16
N HIS A 93 0.33 -13.57 -2.34
CA HIS A 93 -0.51 -14.12 -1.27
C HIS A 93 -1.63 -13.13 -0.91
N PRO A 94 -2.89 -13.56 -0.71
CA PRO A 94 -3.99 -12.61 -0.49
C PRO A 94 -3.97 -11.97 0.90
N ALA A 95 -3.28 -12.58 1.86
CA ALA A 95 -3.03 -12.02 3.20
C ALA A 95 -1.76 -11.16 3.30
N ILE A 96 -1.06 -10.95 2.19
CA ILE A 96 0.08 -10.04 2.07
C ILE A 96 -0.33 -8.88 1.18
N LEU A 97 0.01 -7.65 1.56
CA LEU A 97 -0.31 -6.47 0.78
C LEU A 97 0.31 -6.58 -0.61
N GLN A 98 -0.53 -6.52 -1.64
CA GLN A 98 -0.10 -6.65 -3.03
C GLN A 98 0.04 -5.26 -3.67
N PRO A 99 1.06 -5.03 -4.52
CA PRO A 99 1.26 -3.74 -5.18
C PRO A 99 0.08 -3.40 -6.09
N LEU A 100 -0.15 -2.10 -6.27
CA LEU A 100 -1.00 -1.54 -7.34
C LEU A 100 -0.37 -1.75 -8.73
N GLY A 101 0.96 -1.77 -8.79
CA GLY A 101 1.71 -1.94 -10.02
C GLY A 101 3.20 -1.78 -9.76
N TRP A 102 4.05 -2.19 -10.71
CA TRP A 102 5.50 -2.10 -10.54
C TRP A 102 6.23 -1.99 -11.87
N ARG A 103 7.43 -1.41 -11.81
CA ARG A 103 8.42 -1.33 -12.89
C ARG A 103 9.69 -2.05 -12.46
N GLU A 104 10.32 -2.73 -13.41
CA GLU A 104 11.55 -3.51 -13.19
C GLU A 104 12.65 -3.00 -14.12
N ALA A 105 13.88 -2.95 -13.61
CA ALA A 105 15.10 -2.81 -14.42
C ALA A 105 15.76 -4.20 -14.54
N PRO A 106 15.40 -5.02 -15.54
CA PRO A 106 15.84 -6.41 -15.62
C PRO A 106 17.35 -6.58 -15.81
N HIS A 107 18.02 -5.54 -16.32
CA HIS A 107 19.47 -5.49 -16.49
C HIS A 107 20.23 -5.19 -15.19
N ILE A 108 19.54 -4.77 -14.13
CA ILE A 108 20.11 -4.53 -12.81
C ILE A 108 19.59 -5.59 -11.84
N THR A 109 20.39 -6.63 -11.62
CA THR A 109 20.07 -7.69 -10.67
C THR A 109 20.78 -7.50 -9.33
N ILE A 110 20.08 -7.83 -8.25
CA ILE A 110 20.57 -7.73 -6.89
C ILE A 110 20.36 -9.09 -6.23
N ARG A 111 21.45 -9.66 -5.69
CA ARG A 111 21.40 -10.94 -5.01
C ARG A 111 20.69 -10.80 -3.66
N ARG A 112 19.54 -11.45 -3.49
CA ARG A 112 18.74 -11.51 -2.24
C ARG A 112 18.29 -12.95 -2.03
N GLY A 113 18.49 -13.48 -0.82
CA GLY A 113 18.07 -14.86 -0.49
C GLY A 113 18.68 -15.95 -1.38
N GLY A 114 19.88 -15.70 -1.95
CA GLY A 114 20.53 -16.63 -2.88
C GLY A 114 20.02 -16.58 -4.32
N LYS A 115 19.04 -15.70 -4.62
CA LYS A 115 18.48 -15.48 -5.96
C LYS A 115 18.86 -14.10 -6.48
N ASP A 116 18.93 -13.96 -7.80
CA ASP A 116 19.10 -12.67 -8.46
C ASP A 116 17.73 -12.08 -8.76
N VAL A 117 17.43 -10.94 -8.14
CA VAL A 117 16.12 -10.26 -8.24
C VAL A 117 16.33 -8.90 -8.90
N PRO A 118 15.49 -8.50 -9.88
CA PRO A 118 15.63 -7.20 -10.53
C PRO A 118 15.39 -6.05 -9.55
N LEU A 119 16.08 -4.94 -9.78
CA LEU A 119 15.73 -3.67 -9.14
C LEU A 119 14.30 -3.28 -9.55
N THR A 120 13.45 -3.06 -8.56
CA THR A 120 12.02 -2.83 -8.77
C THR A 120 11.59 -1.53 -8.09
N VAL A 121 10.72 -0.76 -8.76
CA VAL A 121 9.93 0.32 -8.16
C VAL A 121 8.47 -0.13 -8.17
N ALA A 122 7.94 -0.48 -7.00
CA ALA A 122 6.58 -0.97 -6.83
C ALA A 122 5.71 0.03 -6.07
N VAL A 123 4.51 0.31 -6.59
CA VAL A 123 3.53 1.20 -5.96
C VAL A 123 2.59 0.35 -5.11
N TYR A 124 2.52 0.60 -3.82
CA TYR A 124 1.64 -0.10 -2.88
C TYR A 124 0.51 0.82 -2.40
N PRO A 125 -0.71 0.29 -2.20
CA PRO A 125 -1.78 1.07 -1.61
C PRO A 125 -1.45 1.36 -0.15
N GLY A 126 -1.68 2.57 0.31
CA GLY A 126 -1.66 2.86 1.73
C GLY A 126 -2.90 2.28 2.41
N ILE A 127 -2.69 1.59 3.53
CA ILE A 127 -3.77 1.01 4.35
C ILE A 127 -3.61 1.44 5.80
N GLU A 128 -4.64 1.33 6.63
CA GLU A 128 -4.51 1.72 8.04
C GLU A 128 -3.60 0.73 8.80
N LEU A 129 -2.76 1.22 9.72
CA LEU A 129 -1.99 0.33 10.58
C LEU A 129 -2.89 -0.37 11.60
N TYR A 130 -2.66 -1.66 11.82
CA TYR A 130 -3.47 -2.46 12.74
C TYR A 130 -3.48 -1.88 14.16
N GLU A 131 -2.35 -1.34 14.63
CA GLU A 131 -2.27 -0.69 15.95
C GLU A 131 -3.13 0.57 16.09
N ASN A 132 -3.46 1.25 14.99
CA ASN A 132 -4.36 2.41 15.01
C ASN A 132 -5.81 1.96 15.01
N TYR A 133 -6.15 0.95 14.21
CA TYR A 133 -7.44 0.27 14.25
C TYR A 133 -7.78 -0.23 15.67
N LEU A 134 -6.82 -0.81 16.39
CA LEU A 134 -7.04 -1.29 17.77
C LEU A 134 -7.42 -0.17 18.77
N LYS A 135 -7.12 1.09 18.47
CA LYS A 135 -7.43 2.25 19.33
C LYS A 135 -8.78 2.90 19.01
N GLN A 136 -9.47 2.47 17.96
CA GLN A 136 -10.75 3.07 17.54
C GLN A 136 -11.91 2.58 18.43
N ASP A 137 -12.75 3.52 18.85
CA ASP A 137 -14.04 3.22 19.47
C ASP A 137 -15.04 2.74 18.40
N GLY A 138 -15.79 1.66 18.68
CA GLY A 138 -16.77 1.12 17.74
C GLY A 138 -16.18 0.54 16.45
N ARG A 139 -14.95 0.02 16.53
CA ARG A 139 -14.24 -0.54 15.38
C ARG A 139 -15.03 -1.72 14.74
N PRO A 140 -15.03 -1.86 13.40
CA PRO A 140 -15.69 -2.98 12.73
C PRO A 140 -15.10 -4.33 13.14
N GLU A 141 -15.83 -5.43 12.94
CA GLU A 141 -15.32 -6.76 13.25
C GLU A 141 -14.20 -7.22 12.29
N LEU A 142 -13.28 -8.04 12.81
CA LEU A 142 -12.24 -8.70 12.01
C LEU A 142 -12.83 -9.89 11.28
N ALA A 143 -12.70 -9.89 9.95
CA ALA A 143 -13.08 -10.99 9.08
C ALA A 143 -11.85 -11.85 8.72
N GLY A 144 -11.88 -13.12 9.12
CA GLY A 144 -10.77 -14.05 8.94
C GLY A 144 -9.59 -13.76 9.88
N LYS A 145 -8.64 -14.69 9.95
CA LYS A 145 -7.46 -14.57 10.81
C LYS A 145 -6.16 -14.64 10.00
N LEU A 146 -5.39 -13.56 10.03
CA LEU A 146 -4.13 -13.44 9.28
C LEU A 146 -3.13 -14.57 9.59
N ARG A 147 -2.99 -14.92 10.87
CA ARG A 147 -2.11 -16.02 11.30
C ARG A 147 -2.56 -17.35 10.72
N ASP A 148 -3.85 -17.66 10.82
CA ASP A 148 -4.40 -18.96 10.43
C ASP A 148 -4.28 -19.16 8.92
N ILE A 149 -4.60 -18.14 8.11
CA ILE A 149 -4.46 -18.22 6.65
C ILE A 149 -3.00 -18.35 6.20
N LEU A 150 -2.05 -17.69 6.87
CA LEU A 150 -0.62 -17.83 6.55
C LEU A 150 -0.11 -19.23 6.90
N VAL A 151 -0.49 -19.78 8.07
CA VAL A 151 -0.13 -21.15 8.46
C VAL A 151 -0.70 -22.17 7.49
N GLU A 152 -2.00 -22.10 7.19
CA GLU A 152 -2.68 -23.03 6.29
C GLU A 152 -2.04 -23.04 4.89
N THR A 153 -1.69 -21.86 4.39
CA THR A 153 -1.07 -21.71 3.08
C THR A 153 0.44 -21.94 3.09
N GLY A 154 1.03 -22.28 4.23
CA GLY A 154 2.43 -22.69 4.38
C GLY A 154 3.42 -21.54 4.33
N TYR A 155 3.02 -20.37 4.84
CA TYR A 155 3.85 -19.19 5.04
C TYR A 155 4.23 -19.07 6.51
N GLY A 156 5.41 -18.52 6.77
CA GLY A 156 5.83 -18.17 8.13
C GLY A 156 5.02 -17.02 8.71
N THR A 157 4.92 -16.98 10.03
CA THR A 157 4.10 -16.00 10.78
C THR A 157 4.93 -15.04 11.63
N THR A 158 6.25 -15.15 11.60
CA THR A 158 7.15 -14.38 12.47
C THR A 158 6.98 -12.87 12.28
N ASP A 159 6.71 -12.43 11.06
CA ASP A 159 6.55 -11.01 10.75
C ASP A 159 5.23 -10.40 11.23
N ILE A 160 4.23 -11.21 11.59
CA ILE A 160 2.96 -10.75 12.16
C ILE A 160 3.20 -10.15 13.55
N GLU A 161 4.14 -10.71 14.31
CA GLU A 161 4.44 -10.31 15.69
C GLU A 161 5.28 -9.01 15.74
N LYS A 162 5.79 -8.55 14.59
CA LYS A 162 6.55 -7.30 14.49
C LYS A 162 5.60 -6.10 14.52
N LYS A 163 5.74 -5.28 15.55
CA LYS A 163 4.98 -4.03 15.69
C LYS A 163 5.09 -3.17 14.43
N GLY A 164 3.94 -2.75 13.90
CA GLY A 164 3.84 -1.87 12.75
C GLY A 164 3.99 -2.55 11.39
N ASN A 165 4.03 -3.90 11.34
CA ASN A 165 4.13 -4.66 10.09
C ASN A 165 2.80 -5.28 9.62
N THR A 166 1.70 -5.00 10.30
CA THR A 166 0.36 -5.37 9.86
C THR A 166 -0.53 -4.12 9.71
N GLY A 167 -1.44 -4.19 8.76
CA GLY A 167 -2.45 -3.18 8.50
C GLY A 167 -3.83 -3.78 8.31
N VAL A 168 -4.84 -2.93 8.12
CA VAL A 168 -6.22 -3.36 7.89
C VAL A 168 -6.81 -2.76 6.64
N ILE A 169 -7.65 -3.55 5.96
CA ILE A 169 -8.45 -3.13 4.83
C ILE A 169 -9.93 -3.30 5.20
N ASP A 170 -10.70 -2.21 5.11
CA ASP A 170 -12.15 -2.21 5.26
C ASP A 170 -12.80 -2.94 4.06
N ILE A 171 -13.58 -3.99 4.32
CA ILE A 171 -14.33 -4.75 3.30
C ILE A 171 -15.84 -4.77 3.64
N PRO A 172 -16.72 -4.93 2.64
CA PRO A 172 -18.06 -5.43 2.89
C PRO A 172 -18.01 -6.93 3.23
N ASP A 173 -18.68 -7.33 4.31
CA ASP A 173 -18.89 -8.74 4.65
C ASP A 173 -19.96 -9.39 3.76
N GLU A 174 -20.43 -10.59 4.09
CA GLU A 174 -21.45 -11.31 3.28
C GLU A 174 -22.83 -10.64 3.33
N ASP A 175 -23.12 -9.86 4.37
CA ASP A 175 -24.38 -9.13 4.61
C ASP A 175 -24.27 -7.63 4.25
N GLU A 176 -23.24 -7.26 3.47
CA GLU A 176 -22.88 -5.87 3.12
C GLU A 176 -22.55 -4.96 4.30
N ARG A 177 -22.34 -5.53 5.48
CA ARG A 177 -21.89 -4.78 6.67
C ARG A 177 -20.39 -4.53 6.57
N ARG A 178 -19.95 -3.52 7.29
CA ARG A 178 -18.53 -3.17 7.35
C ARG A 178 -17.79 -4.18 8.22
N ALA A 179 -16.79 -4.83 7.64
CA ALA A 179 -15.80 -5.63 8.35
C ALA A 179 -14.38 -5.16 7.95
N VAL A 180 -13.37 -5.67 8.64
CA VAL A 180 -11.96 -5.39 8.32
C VAL A 180 -11.17 -6.68 8.20
N VAL A 181 -10.17 -6.70 7.32
CA VAL A 181 -9.23 -7.81 7.18
C VAL A 181 -7.84 -7.33 7.58
N GLU A 182 -7.17 -8.07 8.46
CA GLU A 182 -5.78 -7.83 8.81
C GLU A 182 -4.85 -8.37 7.71
N ILE A 183 -3.89 -7.56 7.25
CA ILE A 183 -3.00 -7.85 6.13
C ILE A 183 -1.55 -7.61 6.55
N LEU A 184 -0.65 -8.51 6.16
CA LEU A 184 0.79 -8.34 6.34
C LEU A 184 1.33 -7.30 5.34
N LEU A 185 2.06 -6.29 5.82
CA LEU A 185 2.55 -5.19 5.00
C LEU A 185 3.85 -5.54 4.26
N ASP A 186 4.85 -6.00 5.01
CA ASP A 186 6.17 -6.31 4.48
C ASP A 186 6.64 -7.69 4.99
N PRO A 187 6.51 -8.76 4.19
CA PRO A 187 7.13 -10.03 4.51
C PRO A 187 8.64 -9.93 4.31
N ASP A 188 9.41 -10.42 5.28
CA ASP A 188 10.80 -10.76 5.05
C ASP A 188 10.84 -12.12 4.36
N ASP A 189 11.20 -12.13 3.07
CA ASP A 189 11.28 -13.32 2.21
C ASP A 189 12.05 -14.49 2.86
N LYS A 190 12.95 -14.25 3.82
CA LYS A 190 13.63 -15.33 4.54
C LYS A 190 12.77 -16.06 5.58
N TYR A 191 11.80 -15.37 6.17
CA TYR A 191 11.01 -15.86 7.30
C TYR A 191 9.57 -16.17 6.91
N ASN A 192 9.08 -15.54 5.83
CA ASN A 192 7.71 -15.66 5.35
C ASN A 192 7.62 -16.28 3.95
N ALA A 193 8.69 -16.88 3.43
CA ALA A 193 8.62 -17.63 2.17
C ALA A 193 7.66 -18.81 2.28
N ALA A 194 6.87 -19.02 1.22
CA ALA A 194 6.19 -20.29 1.05
C ALA A 194 7.21 -21.41 0.82
N THR A 195 6.84 -22.64 1.20
CA THR A 195 7.61 -23.85 0.88
C THR A 195 8.02 -23.88 -0.61
N PRO A 196 9.22 -24.38 -0.98
CA PRO A 196 9.71 -24.37 -2.36
C PRO A 196 8.71 -24.86 -3.40
N GLU A 197 7.96 -25.92 -3.09
CA GLU A 197 6.94 -26.53 -3.96
C GLU A 197 5.78 -25.57 -4.22
N LYS A 198 5.25 -24.92 -3.18
CA LYS A 198 4.20 -23.91 -3.29
C LYS A 198 4.69 -22.67 -4.04
N SER A 199 5.93 -22.24 -3.79
CA SER A 199 6.56 -21.13 -4.52
C SER A 199 6.70 -21.43 -6.01
N LYS A 200 7.17 -22.63 -6.37
CA LYS A 200 7.25 -23.06 -7.78
C LYS A 200 5.87 -23.07 -8.45
N ARG A 201 4.87 -23.68 -7.79
CA ARG A 201 3.50 -23.77 -8.31
C ARG A 201 2.87 -22.40 -8.55
N LYS A 202 3.05 -21.42 -7.64
CA LYS A 202 2.56 -20.05 -7.84
C LYS A 202 3.16 -19.40 -9.09
N ARG A 203 4.47 -19.56 -9.29
CA ARG A 203 5.17 -19.01 -10.48
C ARG A 203 4.66 -19.64 -11.77
N GLU A 204 4.43 -20.95 -11.79
CA GLU A 204 3.84 -21.64 -12.94
C GLU A 204 2.43 -21.13 -13.26
N ILE A 205 1.57 -20.98 -12.24
CA ILE A 205 0.21 -20.42 -12.39
C ILE A 205 0.27 -18.98 -12.90
N PHE A 206 1.17 -18.15 -12.34
CA PHE A 206 1.32 -16.76 -12.74
C PHE A 206 1.82 -16.62 -14.18
N ALA A 207 2.82 -17.40 -14.57
CA ALA A 207 3.33 -17.41 -15.95
C ALA A 207 2.25 -17.85 -16.95
N ASP A 208 1.45 -18.87 -16.61
CA ASP A 208 0.33 -19.31 -17.43
C ASP A 208 -0.80 -18.26 -17.50
N ALA A 209 -1.12 -17.61 -16.38
CA ALA A 209 -2.09 -16.53 -16.34
C ALA A 209 -1.63 -15.33 -17.18
N LEU A 210 -0.35 -14.94 -17.08
CA LEU A 210 0.23 -13.85 -17.85
C LEU A 210 0.21 -14.13 -19.36
N LYS A 211 0.48 -15.38 -19.78
CA LYS A 211 0.34 -15.79 -21.19
C LYS A 211 -1.09 -15.65 -21.70
N ARG A 212 -2.08 -15.92 -20.85
CA ARG A 212 -3.51 -15.85 -21.20
C ARG A 212 -4.04 -14.41 -21.22
N THR A 213 -3.55 -13.55 -20.34
CA THR A 213 -4.09 -12.19 -20.15
C THR A 213 -3.28 -11.10 -20.83
N GLY A 214 -1.97 -11.30 -21.02
CA GLY A 214 -1.03 -10.26 -21.42
C GLY A 214 -0.85 -9.15 -20.36
N ASP A 215 -1.41 -9.32 -19.16
CA ASP A 215 -1.54 -8.27 -18.14
C ASP A 215 -1.11 -8.81 -16.77
N LYS A 216 -0.06 -8.21 -16.18
CA LYS A 216 0.51 -8.57 -14.87
C LYS A 216 -0.51 -8.47 -13.72
N SER A 217 -1.39 -7.45 -13.74
CA SER A 217 -2.44 -7.25 -12.75
C SER A 217 -3.51 -8.34 -12.83
N ALA A 218 -3.94 -8.65 -14.06
CA ALA A 218 -4.88 -9.75 -14.30
C ALA A 218 -4.26 -11.11 -13.92
N ALA A 219 -2.98 -11.32 -14.26
CA ALA A 219 -2.24 -12.52 -13.90
C ALA A 219 -2.15 -12.68 -12.37
N LEU A 220 -1.86 -11.60 -11.65
CA LEU A 220 -1.83 -11.59 -10.18
C LEU A 220 -3.19 -12.01 -9.58
N ALA A 221 -4.28 -11.43 -10.08
CA ALA A 221 -5.63 -11.75 -9.62
C ALA A 221 -6.01 -13.21 -9.87
N LEU A 222 -5.70 -13.74 -11.07
CA LEU A 222 -5.93 -15.14 -11.43
C LEU A 222 -5.08 -16.08 -10.57
N THR A 223 -3.81 -15.73 -10.31
CA THR A 223 -2.94 -16.55 -9.46
C THR A 223 -3.44 -16.60 -8.03
N LEU A 224 -3.85 -15.47 -7.44
CA LEU A 224 -4.41 -15.44 -6.09
C LEU A 224 -5.67 -16.30 -5.97
N ARG A 225 -6.54 -16.27 -6.99
CA ARG A 225 -7.71 -17.14 -7.03
C ARG A 225 -7.32 -18.61 -7.16
N ASP A 226 -6.49 -18.96 -8.14
CA ASP A 226 -6.24 -20.35 -8.53
C ASP A 226 -5.29 -21.08 -7.57
N ALA A 227 -4.28 -20.39 -7.04
CA ALA A 227 -3.33 -20.97 -6.10
C ALA A 227 -3.93 -21.17 -4.70
N PHE A 228 -4.93 -20.38 -4.32
CA PHE A 228 -5.50 -20.38 -2.97
C PHE A 228 -6.99 -20.79 -2.91
N LYS A 229 -7.58 -21.24 -4.03
CA LYS A 229 -9.02 -21.61 -4.12
C LYS A 229 -9.51 -22.63 -3.08
N ASN A 230 -8.60 -23.45 -2.53
CA ASN A 230 -8.94 -24.49 -1.57
C ASN A 230 -8.66 -24.09 -0.11
N ALA A 231 -8.11 -22.90 0.13
CA ALA A 231 -7.83 -22.44 1.49
C ALA A 231 -9.12 -22.05 2.22
N GLN A 232 -9.23 -22.44 3.48
CA GLN A 232 -10.29 -22.03 4.38
C GLN A 232 -10.17 -20.53 4.68
N GLU A 233 -11.30 -19.87 4.95
CA GLU A 233 -11.33 -18.43 5.27
C GLU A 233 -10.65 -17.50 4.26
N ILE A 234 -10.37 -17.95 3.02
CA ILE A 234 -9.67 -17.15 2.00
C ILE A 234 -10.52 -16.00 1.46
N LYS A 235 -11.86 -16.12 1.56
CA LYS A 235 -12.82 -15.19 0.92
C LYS A 235 -12.65 -13.73 1.38
N PRO A 236 -12.59 -13.39 2.69
CA PRO A 236 -12.30 -12.03 3.13
C PRO A 236 -11.01 -11.45 2.53
N PHE A 237 -9.92 -12.23 2.49
CA PHE A 237 -8.64 -11.78 1.96
C PHE A 237 -8.69 -11.53 0.45
N LEU A 238 -9.39 -12.38 -0.31
CA LEU A 238 -9.63 -12.14 -1.74
C LEU A 238 -10.48 -10.89 -1.99
N ARG A 239 -11.50 -10.65 -1.15
CA ARG A 239 -12.30 -9.41 -1.22
C ARG A 239 -11.43 -8.17 -0.94
N ALA A 240 -10.59 -8.24 0.09
CA ALA A 240 -9.66 -7.16 0.41
C ALA A 240 -8.70 -6.87 -0.76
N PHE A 241 -8.16 -7.90 -1.40
CA PHE A 241 -7.35 -7.74 -2.62
C PHE A 241 -8.14 -7.08 -3.76
N GLN A 242 -9.38 -7.52 -4.00
CA GLN A 242 -10.24 -7.03 -5.09
C GLN A 242 -10.59 -5.55 -4.98
N LEU A 243 -10.64 -4.97 -3.77
CA LEU A 243 -10.94 -3.55 -3.58
C LEU A 243 -9.97 -2.61 -4.29
N HIS A 244 -8.69 -2.99 -4.42
CA HIS A 244 -7.69 -2.17 -5.11
C HIS A 244 -7.48 -2.58 -6.58
N GLN A 245 -8.18 -3.61 -7.06
CA GLN A 245 -8.06 -4.08 -8.43
C GLN A 245 -8.39 -3.02 -9.51
N PRO A 246 -9.36 -2.09 -9.32
CA PRO A 246 -9.57 -1.00 -10.27
C PRO A 246 -8.32 -0.15 -10.51
N LEU A 247 -7.59 0.19 -9.44
CA LEU A 247 -6.33 0.93 -9.51
C LEU A 247 -5.25 0.12 -10.22
N ARG A 248 -5.14 -1.19 -9.93
CA ARG A 248 -4.19 -2.07 -10.63
C ARG A 248 -4.45 -2.15 -12.12
N ASN A 249 -5.71 -2.16 -12.53
CA ASN A 249 -6.09 -2.19 -13.94
C ASN A 249 -5.76 -0.87 -14.65
N LEU A 250 -5.95 0.28 -13.99
CA LEU A 250 -5.53 1.58 -14.56
C LEU A 250 -4.01 1.62 -14.73
N PHE A 251 -3.26 1.15 -13.74
CA PHE A 251 -1.81 1.02 -13.86
C PHE A 251 -1.41 0.10 -15.01
N ALA A 252 -1.98 -1.11 -15.08
CA ALA A 252 -1.66 -2.06 -16.15
C ALA A 252 -1.94 -1.50 -17.54
N ARG A 253 -3.05 -0.78 -17.72
CA ARG A 253 -3.38 -0.10 -18.98
C ARG A 253 -2.36 0.98 -19.34
N ALA A 254 -1.90 1.75 -18.35
CA ALA A 254 -0.88 2.78 -18.58
C ALA A 254 0.44 2.21 -19.10
N PHE A 255 0.75 0.94 -18.81
CA PHE A 255 2.01 0.29 -19.18
C PHE A 255 1.81 -0.96 -20.06
N ALA A 256 0.70 -1.03 -20.80
CA ALA A 256 0.43 -2.15 -21.71
C ALA A 256 1.40 -2.18 -22.91
N GLU A 257 1.86 -0.99 -23.32
CA GLU A 257 2.80 -0.79 -24.42
C GLU A 257 4.20 -0.42 -23.89
N HIS A 258 5.21 -0.43 -24.76
CA HIS A 258 6.59 -0.08 -24.39
C HIS A 258 6.72 1.33 -23.77
N ASN A 259 5.97 2.30 -24.29
CA ASN A 259 5.93 3.65 -23.75
C ASN A 259 4.66 3.83 -22.90
N PRO A 260 4.76 4.47 -21.72
CA PRO A 260 3.59 4.67 -20.87
C PRO A 260 2.54 5.55 -21.56
N ASP A 261 1.29 5.10 -21.58
CA ASP A 261 0.14 5.93 -21.95
C ASP A 261 -0.09 6.97 -20.85
N LYS A 262 0.26 8.22 -21.16
CA LYS A 262 0.16 9.35 -20.23
C LYS A 262 -1.27 9.63 -19.78
N SER A 263 -2.27 9.39 -20.62
CA SER A 263 -3.67 9.60 -20.26
C SER A 263 -4.14 8.53 -19.26
N CYS A 264 -3.78 7.28 -19.51
CA CYS A 264 -4.09 6.19 -18.58
C CYS A 264 -3.32 6.35 -17.25
N LEU A 265 -2.07 6.80 -17.31
CA LEU A 265 -1.24 7.08 -16.14
C LEU A 265 -1.81 8.23 -15.30
N GLN A 266 -2.26 9.31 -15.95
CA GLN A 266 -2.94 10.40 -15.26
C GLN A 266 -4.23 9.91 -14.58
N ALA A 267 -5.04 9.11 -15.27
CA ALA A 267 -6.25 8.53 -14.70
C ALA A 267 -5.96 7.63 -13.48
N PHE A 268 -4.85 6.88 -13.50
CA PHE A 268 -4.39 6.11 -12.34
C PHE A 268 -4.08 7.02 -11.14
N TRP A 269 -3.35 8.12 -11.36
CA TRP A 269 -3.00 9.06 -10.30
C TRP A 269 -4.23 9.83 -9.79
N ASP A 270 -5.08 10.32 -10.67
CA ASP A 270 -6.33 11.00 -10.28
C ASP A 270 -7.22 10.09 -9.43
N ALA A 271 -7.34 8.81 -9.81
CA ALA A 271 -8.08 7.83 -9.03
C ALA A 271 -7.46 7.57 -7.65
N CYS A 272 -6.12 7.50 -7.55
CA CYS A 272 -5.45 7.37 -6.25
C CYS A 272 -5.69 8.61 -5.37
N ALA A 273 -5.60 9.81 -5.94
CA ALA A 273 -5.88 11.06 -5.22
C ALA A 273 -7.34 11.13 -4.75
N ALA A 274 -8.30 10.69 -5.58
CA ALA A 274 -9.72 10.65 -5.24
C ALA A 274 -10.05 9.59 -4.17
N ALA A 275 -9.41 8.42 -4.21
CA ALA A 275 -9.58 7.34 -3.23
C ALA A 275 -8.86 7.60 -1.89
N LYS A 276 -8.08 8.69 -1.79
CA LYS A 276 -7.36 9.02 -0.58
C LYS A 276 -8.33 9.45 0.52
N GLN A 277 -8.29 8.73 1.64
CA GLN A 277 -9.03 8.98 2.89
C GLN A 277 -10.57 8.88 2.82
N ALA A 278 -11.17 8.90 1.63
CA ALA A 278 -12.60 8.68 1.41
C ALA A 278 -12.83 7.51 0.43
N PRO A 279 -13.90 6.72 0.61
CA PRO A 279 -14.31 5.71 -0.37
C PRO A 279 -14.61 6.35 -1.72
N HIS A 280 -14.06 5.76 -2.79
CA HIS A 280 -14.31 6.18 -4.16
C HIS A 280 -14.86 5.00 -4.97
N PRO A 281 -16.06 5.12 -5.57
CA PRO A 281 -16.60 4.08 -6.42
C PRO A 281 -15.88 4.06 -7.77
N MET A 282 -15.49 2.88 -8.22
CA MET A 282 -14.78 2.72 -9.48
C MET A 282 -15.32 1.52 -10.25
N LYS A 283 -15.47 1.69 -11.56
CA LYS A 283 -15.71 0.57 -12.47
C LYS A 283 -14.41 -0.09 -12.84
N MET A 284 -14.41 -1.41 -12.92
CA MET A 284 -13.27 -2.15 -13.41
C MET A 284 -13.68 -3.30 -14.32
N SER A 285 -12.79 -3.60 -15.26
CA SER A 285 -12.83 -4.89 -15.94
C SER A 285 -12.25 -5.97 -15.04
N HIS A 286 -12.99 -7.04 -14.82
CA HIS A 286 -12.56 -8.20 -14.08
C HIS A 286 -12.46 -9.40 -15.01
N TRP A 287 -11.35 -10.12 -14.95
CA TRP A 287 -11.22 -11.41 -15.62
C TRP A 287 -11.80 -12.50 -14.72
N THR A 288 -12.83 -13.17 -15.21
CA THR A 288 -13.45 -14.30 -14.52
C THR A 288 -13.31 -15.56 -15.36
N SER A 289 -13.26 -16.70 -14.68
CA SER A 289 -13.27 -18.00 -15.34
C SER A 289 -14.66 -18.58 -15.29
N VAL A 290 -15.18 -18.98 -16.45
CA VAL A 290 -16.50 -19.57 -16.61
C VAL A 290 -16.32 -20.93 -17.25
N VAL A 291 -16.98 -21.94 -16.71
CA VAL A 291 -17.03 -23.25 -17.36
C VAL A 291 -18.00 -23.14 -18.53
N GLY A 292 -17.49 -23.37 -19.74
CA GLY A 292 -18.29 -23.38 -20.96
C GLY A 292 -19.13 -24.63 -21.09
N GLU A 293 -20.04 -24.63 -22.06
CA GLU A 293 -20.89 -25.80 -22.37
C GLU A 293 -20.07 -27.04 -22.76
N ASP A 294 -18.83 -26.84 -23.22
CA ASP A 294 -17.84 -27.87 -23.53
C ASP A 294 -17.13 -28.44 -22.28
N GLY A 295 -17.51 -28.01 -21.08
CA GLY A 295 -16.87 -28.37 -19.81
C GLY A 295 -15.48 -27.76 -19.63
N ARG A 296 -15.01 -26.91 -20.57
CA ARG A 296 -13.69 -26.27 -20.49
C ARG A 296 -13.79 -24.95 -19.75
N LEU A 297 -12.70 -24.58 -19.10
CA LEU A 297 -12.59 -23.30 -18.41
C LEU A 297 -12.24 -22.20 -19.42
N HIS A 298 -13.20 -21.32 -19.70
CA HIS A 298 -12.99 -20.12 -20.50
C HIS A 298 -12.70 -18.93 -19.59
N VAL A 299 -11.86 -18.02 -20.05
CA VAL A 299 -11.56 -16.77 -19.33
C VAL A 299 -12.24 -15.64 -20.09
N LYS A 300 -13.16 -14.93 -19.43
CA LYS A 300 -13.88 -13.80 -20.01
C LYS A 300 -13.72 -12.54 -19.18
N ARG A 301 -13.77 -11.39 -19.85
CA ARG A 301 -13.71 -10.08 -19.24
C ARG A 301 -15.14 -9.58 -18.96
N VAL A 302 -15.41 -9.17 -17.73
CA VAL A 302 -16.69 -8.59 -17.30
C VAL A 302 -16.47 -7.22 -16.68
N GLU A 303 -17.44 -6.31 -16.76
CA GLU A 303 -17.40 -5.05 -16.01
C GLU A 303 -18.06 -5.23 -14.65
N VAL A 304 -17.41 -4.77 -13.58
CA VAL A 304 -17.93 -4.77 -12.22
C VAL A 304 -17.67 -3.41 -11.57
N THR A 305 -18.57 -2.99 -10.68
CA THR A 305 -18.37 -1.79 -9.87
C THR A 305 -17.79 -2.20 -8.52
N VAL A 306 -16.76 -1.48 -8.08
CA VAL A 306 -16.19 -1.57 -6.73
C VAL A 306 -16.55 -0.26 -6.03
N ASP A 307 -17.48 -0.31 -5.09
CA ASP A 307 -18.09 0.91 -4.54
C ASP A 307 -17.19 1.66 -3.55
N ARG A 308 -16.11 1.04 -3.06
CA ARG A 308 -15.34 1.53 -1.91
C ARG A 308 -13.83 1.39 -2.05
N VAL A 309 -13.25 1.85 -3.16
CA VAL A 309 -11.79 1.96 -3.25
C VAL A 309 -11.31 3.01 -2.26
N THR A 310 -10.45 2.64 -1.32
CA THR A 310 -9.91 3.56 -0.30
C THR A 310 -8.41 3.37 -0.13
N LEU A 311 -7.70 4.48 -0.02
CA LEU A 311 -6.27 4.58 0.29
C LEU A 311 -6.06 5.41 1.56
N LYS A 312 -5.19 4.96 2.45
CA LYS A 312 -4.89 5.60 3.74
C LYS A 312 -3.46 6.15 3.75
N THR A 313 -3.19 7.06 4.67
CA THR A 313 -1.85 7.62 4.90
C THR A 313 -1.44 7.42 6.36
N PRO A 314 -1.33 6.17 6.85
CA PRO A 314 -1.05 5.92 8.27
C PRO A 314 0.31 6.42 8.74
N TRP A 315 1.23 6.71 7.82
CA TRP A 315 2.56 7.26 8.09
C TRP A 315 2.54 8.78 8.30
N THR A 316 1.44 9.46 7.97
CA THR A 316 1.29 10.90 8.14
C THR A 316 0.68 11.24 9.49
N GLU A 317 1.42 11.01 10.55
CA GLU A 317 1.21 11.77 11.79
C GLU A 317 2.57 12.32 12.24
N LYS A 318 2.81 13.62 12.01
CA LYS A 318 3.22 14.40 13.19
C LYS A 318 2.06 14.16 14.14
N PRO A 319 2.27 13.67 15.38
CA PRO A 319 1.18 13.54 16.32
C PRO A 319 0.49 14.89 16.29
N GLU A 320 -0.73 14.94 15.76
CA GLU A 320 -1.53 16.14 15.91
C GLU A 320 -1.50 16.33 17.40
N LYS A 321 -0.94 17.47 17.83
CA LYS A 321 -1.16 17.95 19.18
C LYS A 321 -2.66 17.93 19.29
N THR A 322 -3.15 16.88 19.93
CA THR A 322 -4.53 16.41 19.87
C THR A 322 -5.38 17.65 20.04
N LEU A 323 -6.48 17.81 19.31
CA LEU A 323 -7.38 18.96 19.50
C LEU A 323 -7.69 19.23 21.00
N LYS A 324 -7.57 18.21 21.87
CA LYS A 324 -7.55 18.31 23.34
C LYS A 324 -6.57 19.35 23.91
N SER A 325 -5.41 19.61 23.30
CA SER A 325 -4.41 20.59 23.74
C SER A 325 -4.74 22.03 23.33
N GLN A 326 -5.37 22.24 22.16
CA GLN A 326 -5.85 23.56 21.74
C GLN A 326 -7.16 23.92 22.43
N VAL A 327 -8.04 22.94 22.66
CA VAL A 327 -9.25 23.09 23.49
C VAL A 327 -8.86 23.33 24.95
N ARG A 328 -7.90 22.60 25.55
CA ARG A 328 -7.39 22.91 26.90
C ARG A 328 -6.78 24.31 26.99
N LYS A 329 -6.00 24.75 25.99
CA LYS A 329 -5.43 26.11 25.99
C LYS A 329 -6.49 27.20 25.81
N ARG A 330 -7.56 26.96 25.03
CA ARG A 330 -8.70 27.90 24.91
C ARG A 330 -9.56 27.94 26.16
N VAL A 331 -9.82 26.79 26.80
CA VAL A 331 -10.58 26.73 28.07
C VAL A 331 -9.79 27.37 29.21
N LEU A 332 -8.48 27.10 29.33
CA LEU A 332 -7.62 27.74 30.34
C LEU A 332 -7.47 29.25 30.13
N SER A 333 -7.41 29.73 28.88
CA SER A 333 -7.31 31.17 28.61
C SER A 333 -8.63 31.92 28.86
N LEU A 334 -9.78 31.27 28.65
CA LEU A 334 -11.10 31.81 29.00
C LEU A 334 -11.34 31.83 30.52
N PHE A 335 -10.86 30.80 31.25
CA PHE A 335 -10.91 30.80 32.71
C PHE A 335 -10.01 31.87 33.35
N HIS A 336 -8.79 32.09 32.84
CA HIS A 336 -7.92 33.15 33.38
C HIS A 336 -8.39 34.58 33.06
N LYS A 337 -9.05 34.81 31.91
CA LYS A 337 -9.69 36.12 31.64
C LYS A 337 -10.90 36.37 32.54
N SER A 338 -11.67 35.34 32.86
CA SER A 338 -12.86 35.47 33.72
C SER A 338 -12.50 35.73 35.19
N VAL A 339 -11.41 35.16 35.69
CA VAL A 339 -10.95 35.36 37.08
C VAL A 339 -10.30 36.74 37.29
N ASN A 340 -9.56 37.26 36.30
CA ASN A 340 -8.94 38.59 36.42
C ASN A 340 -9.92 39.76 36.25
N THR A 341 -11.14 39.51 35.75
CA THR A 341 -12.18 40.56 35.65
C THR A 341 -13.03 40.65 36.93
N ALA A 342 -12.96 39.65 37.82
CA ALA A 342 -13.78 39.57 39.04
C ALA A 342 -13.09 40.11 40.33
N VAL A 343 -11.80 40.49 40.28
CA VAL A 343 -11.04 40.92 41.48
C VAL A 343 -10.83 42.45 41.57
N SER A 344 -11.52 43.24 40.74
CA SER A 344 -11.56 44.71 40.89
C SER A 344 -12.88 45.17 41.52
N VAL A 345 -13.17 44.68 42.73
CA VAL A 345 -14.22 45.26 43.58
C VAL A 345 -13.53 46.13 44.63
N LYS A 346 -13.77 47.44 44.49
CA LYS A 346 -13.25 48.54 45.30
C LYS A 346 -13.38 48.25 46.81
N LYS A 347 -12.27 48.41 47.55
CA LYS A 347 -12.31 48.63 49.01
C LYS A 347 -12.99 49.97 49.28
N PRO A 348 -13.97 50.06 50.20
CA PRO A 348 -14.49 51.34 50.66
C PRO A 348 -13.47 51.98 51.60
N LYS A 349 -13.16 53.25 51.36
CA LYS A 349 -12.40 54.09 52.31
C LYS A 349 -13.28 54.34 53.54
N ARG A 350 -12.70 54.14 54.72
CA ARG A 350 -13.14 54.81 55.96
C ARG A 350 -12.26 56.00 56.21
#